data_AF-A0A8H6NZJ2-F1
#
_entry.id   AF-A0A8H6NZJ2-F1
#
_cell.length_a   1.000
_cell.length_b   1.000
_cell.length_c   1.000
_cell.angle_alpha   90.00
_cell.angle_beta   90.00
_cell.angle_gamma   90.00
#
_symmetry.space_group_name_H-M   'P 1'
#
loop_
_entity.id
_entity.type
_entity.pdbx_description
1 polymer ?
#
loop_
_entity_poly.entity_id
_entity_poly.type
_entity_poly.pdbx_seq_one_letter_code
_entity_poly.pdbx_strand_id
1 'polypeptide(L)'
;MRPLAPKLSLELKAPSKLSLTLPYTVDITILRQDDEKGAEHCTLRWDSDYHLFSNCMLFRHIKTADGGEALEAVTPFVVPDAKPATEEQAYEMDESWKMSDLRHIAPEGWLWTSNYLPERYQRALQPGESYTLLFTGTECAIWEWGETQRFFGKTLVARPPNDDQIEGLERPRVAIPGGAHIKFTAHEEEDPWPRRKQYENEHGFANANYRELSWRQDADRGAKRFQDMLRTGFLEDKRVPGAPALSAVLEGPSTVSWKVSAPINIKLTYIGVSGDDGKIEDATRPIMFRTTAVHGFRDGDLADPDWVYRRYRGGAETESWEECADHDGCAWDIYDGPDRDIRVAEDKDIWSLRPGESLTMYLRRVDLSDFETPDDFAPGDELLCGFDGAEVDWWDWGTAEDHAETVVKFPSFANGLIVEPKDNGGRPKLVIPAAKPHELRVVE
;
A
#
# COMPACT_ATOMS: atom_id res chain seq x y z
N MET A 1 -22.82 28.26 -33.16
CA MET A 1 -21.98 29.02 -32.20
C MET A 1 -22.09 28.36 -30.83
N ARG A 2 -20.93 28.12 -30.20
CA ARG A 2 -20.59 27.31 -28.99
C ARG A 2 -20.11 25.87 -29.27
N PRO A 3 -19.12 25.34 -28.52
CA PRO A 3 -18.57 25.89 -27.26
C PRO A 3 -17.07 26.25 -27.27
N LEU A 4 -16.77 27.42 -26.67
CA LEU A 4 -15.45 27.76 -26.14
C LEU A 4 -14.96 26.66 -25.18
N ALA A 5 -13.64 26.48 -25.11
CA ALA A 5 -12.99 25.52 -24.23
C ALA A 5 -13.34 25.75 -22.74
N PRO A 6 -13.35 24.68 -21.91
CA PRO A 6 -13.47 24.81 -20.46
C PRO A 6 -12.39 25.75 -19.92
N LYS A 7 -12.73 26.52 -18.89
CA LYS A 7 -11.76 27.34 -18.17
C LYS A 7 -11.24 26.55 -16.99
N LEU A 8 -9.94 26.27 -17.00
CA LEU A 8 -9.29 25.50 -15.94
C LEU A 8 -8.23 26.35 -15.24
N SER A 9 -8.01 26.07 -13.96
CA SER A 9 -6.86 26.57 -13.20
C SER A 9 -6.17 25.41 -12.50
N LEU A 10 -4.91 25.59 -12.12
CA LEU A 10 -4.12 24.57 -11.45
C LEU A 10 -3.57 25.08 -10.13
N GLU A 11 -3.65 24.25 -9.11
CA GLU A 11 -3.01 24.46 -7.81
C GLU A 11 -2.03 23.31 -7.53
N LEU A 12 -0.91 23.65 -6.90
CA LEU A 12 0.09 22.68 -6.45
C LEU A 12 0.24 22.77 -4.95
N LYS A 13 0.32 21.62 -4.28
CA LYS A 13 0.64 21.51 -2.85
C LYS A 13 1.67 20.41 -2.66
N ALA A 14 2.62 20.64 -1.76
CA ALA A 14 3.63 19.66 -1.41
C ALA A 14 4.23 20.00 -0.04
N PRO A 15 4.86 19.04 0.65
CA PRO A 15 5.56 19.29 1.91
C PRO A 15 6.66 20.36 1.77
N SER A 16 6.85 21.23 2.75
CA SER A 16 7.88 22.27 2.68
C SER A 16 9.32 21.73 2.81
N LYS A 17 9.48 20.43 3.10
CA LYS A 17 10.76 19.74 3.21
C LYS A 17 10.80 18.63 2.18
N LEU A 18 11.88 18.60 1.40
CA LEU A 18 12.11 17.61 0.37
C LEU A 18 13.34 16.79 0.73
N SER A 19 13.18 15.49 0.80
CA SER A 19 14.29 14.55 0.96
C SER A 19 15.03 14.36 -0.37
N LEU A 20 16.35 14.38 -0.36
CA LEU A 20 17.16 14.04 -1.54
C LEU A 20 17.14 12.54 -1.86
N THR A 21 16.71 11.68 -0.92
CA THR A 21 16.77 10.23 -1.06
C THR A 21 15.42 9.53 -0.90
N LEU A 22 14.34 10.25 -0.65
CA LEU A 22 12.97 9.72 -0.61
C LEU A 22 12.11 10.27 -1.76
N PRO A 23 11.05 9.58 -2.18
CA PRO A 23 10.10 10.11 -3.14
C PRO A 23 9.45 11.38 -2.57
N TYR A 24 9.34 12.41 -3.41
CA TYR A 24 8.74 13.67 -3.00
C TYR A 24 7.42 13.87 -3.74
N THR A 25 6.32 13.85 -2.99
CA THR A 25 4.97 13.90 -3.53
C THR A 25 4.50 15.33 -3.78
N VAL A 26 3.93 15.57 -4.95
CA VAL A 26 3.29 16.82 -5.34
C VAL A 26 1.81 16.55 -5.62
N ASP A 27 0.95 17.17 -4.82
CA ASP A 27 -0.48 17.17 -5.01
C ASP A 27 -0.86 18.23 -6.03
N ILE A 28 -1.67 17.82 -7.01
CA ILE A 28 -2.05 18.60 -8.17
C ILE A 28 -3.56 18.67 -8.18
N THR A 29 -4.09 19.88 -8.17
CA THR A 29 -5.53 20.13 -8.22
C THR A 29 -5.85 20.96 -9.45
N ILE A 30 -6.66 20.42 -10.36
CA ILE A 30 -7.18 21.17 -11.51
C ILE A 30 -8.62 21.55 -11.20
N LEU A 31 -8.88 22.85 -11.07
CA LEU A 31 -10.21 23.37 -10.80
C LEU A 31 -10.85 23.84 -12.09
N ARG A 32 -12.12 23.50 -12.26
CA ARG A 32 -12.93 24.12 -13.30
C ARG A 32 -13.51 25.44 -12.80
N GLN A 33 -13.29 26.47 -13.58
CA GLN A 33 -13.80 27.82 -13.34
C GLN A 33 -15.14 28.02 -14.06
N ASP A 34 -15.87 29.06 -13.64
CA ASP A 34 -17.14 29.43 -14.27
C ASP A 34 -16.97 29.71 -15.78
N ASP A 35 -17.64 28.89 -16.58
CA ASP A 35 -17.67 28.96 -18.04
C ASP A 35 -19.11 29.04 -18.57
N GLU A 36 -19.27 29.40 -19.85
CA GLU A 36 -20.60 29.53 -20.47
C GLU A 36 -21.42 28.24 -20.49
N LYS A 37 -20.80 27.11 -20.15
CA LYS A 37 -21.32 25.76 -20.17
C LYS A 37 -21.42 25.17 -18.76
N GLY A 38 -21.48 26.01 -17.71
CA GLY A 38 -21.46 25.68 -16.28
C GLY A 38 -22.45 24.63 -15.74
N ALA A 39 -23.13 23.85 -16.59
CA ALA A 39 -23.89 22.65 -16.23
C ALA A 39 -23.43 21.36 -16.95
N GLU A 40 -22.57 21.43 -17.98
CA GLU A 40 -22.06 20.26 -18.71
C GLU A 40 -20.72 19.79 -18.14
N HIS A 41 -20.51 18.49 -17.98
CA HIS A 41 -19.23 17.89 -17.54
C HIS A 41 -18.12 18.07 -18.58
N CYS A 42 -16.86 18.09 -18.16
CA CYS A 42 -15.71 18.12 -19.06
C CYS A 42 -14.84 16.87 -18.89
N THR A 43 -14.47 16.24 -20.00
CA THR A 43 -13.46 15.19 -20.05
C THR A 43 -12.21 15.73 -20.72
N LEU A 44 -11.04 15.57 -20.12
CA LEU A 44 -9.74 15.91 -20.70
C LEU A 44 -8.74 14.78 -20.48
N ARG A 45 -7.77 14.67 -21.38
CA ARG A 45 -6.57 13.89 -21.09
C ARG A 45 -5.63 14.71 -20.21
N TRP A 46 -5.19 14.11 -19.12
CA TRP A 46 -4.21 14.69 -18.22
C TRP A 46 -3.16 13.65 -17.83
N ASP A 47 -1.91 14.03 -18.05
CA ASP A 47 -0.71 13.28 -17.70
C ASP A 47 0.23 14.29 -17.01
N SER A 48 0.60 14.02 -15.76
CA SER A 48 1.40 14.95 -14.97
C SER A 48 2.83 15.10 -15.49
N ASP A 49 3.42 14.07 -16.09
CA ASP A 49 4.78 14.16 -16.65
C ASP A 49 4.81 15.04 -17.90
N TYR A 50 3.83 14.86 -18.79
CA TYR A 50 3.71 15.66 -20.01
C TYR A 50 3.16 17.06 -19.75
N HIS A 51 2.01 17.18 -19.10
CA HIS A 51 1.29 18.45 -19.00
C HIS A 51 1.81 19.34 -17.88
N LEU A 52 2.22 18.79 -16.74
CA LEU A 52 2.74 19.56 -15.61
C LEU A 52 4.27 19.63 -15.64
N PHE A 53 4.94 18.52 -15.38
CA PHE A 53 6.37 18.53 -15.10
C PHE A 53 7.20 18.93 -16.32
N SER A 54 6.78 18.66 -17.55
CA SER A 54 7.49 19.15 -18.74
C SER A 54 7.32 20.66 -18.95
N ASN A 55 6.37 21.28 -18.25
CA ASN A 55 6.09 22.71 -18.26
C ASN A 55 6.37 23.35 -16.88
N CYS A 56 7.39 22.86 -16.19
CA CYS A 56 7.84 23.42 -14.91
C CYS A 56 9.26 23.97 -14.99
N MET A 57 9.47 25.12 -14.35
CA MET A 57 10.79 25.71 -14.11
C MET A 57 11.16 25.56 -12.64
N LEU A 58 12.43 25.25 -12.38
CA LEU A 58 12.99 25.16 -11.04
C LEU A 58 13.84 26.41 -10.75
N PHE A 59 13.63 27.03 -9.59
CA PHE A 59 14.38 28.19 -9.13
C PHE A 59 14.98 27.92 -7.76
N ARG A 60 16.25 28.26 -7.56
CA ARG A 60 16.92 28.30 -6.27
C ARG A 60 16.80 29.68 -5.64
N HIS A 61 16.57 29.71 -4.33
CA HIS A 61 16.56 30.94 -3.54
C HIS A 61 17.98 31.26 -3.10
N ILE A 62 18.48 32.42 -3.49
CA ILE A 62 19.80 32.92 -3.13
C ILE A 62 19.67 34.18 -2.27
N LYS A 63 20.50 34.29 -1.22
CA LYS A 63 20.60 35.52 -0.45
C LYS A 63 21.48 36.51 -1.20
N THR A 64 20.99 37.71 -1.40
CA THR A 64 21.76 38.79 -2.03
C THR A 64 22.66 39.46 -0.99
N ALA A 65 23.71 40.14 -1.45
CA ALA A 65 24.72 40.75 -0.57
C ALA A 65 24.16 41.84 0.36
N ASP A 66 23.01 42.42 0.01
CA ASP A 66 22.23 43.39 0.79
C ASP A 66 21.21 42.75 1.74
N GLY A 67 21.17 41.41 1.81
CA GLY A 67 20.26 40.66 2.69
C GLY A 67 18.87 40.39 2.11
N GLY A 68 18.65 40.70 0.82
CA GLY A 68 17.44 40.32 0.09
C GLY A 68 17.44 38.85 -0.39
N GLU A 69 16.37 38.47 -1.07
CA GLU A 69 16.22 37.16 -1.72
C GLU A 69 16.11 37.35 -3.24
N ALA A 70 16.88 36.58 -4.00
CA ALA A 70 16.75 36.48 -5.45
C ALA A 70 16.51 35.02 -5.87
N LEU A 71 15.98 34.85 -7.08
CA LEU A 71 15.72 33.55 -7.69
C LEU A 71 16.71 33.29 -8.82
N GLU A 72 17.39 32.16 -8.76
CA GLU A 72 18.29 31.68 -9.80
C GLU A 72 17.65 30.47 -10.49
N ALA A 73 17.54 30.50 -11.82
CA ALA A 73 17.02 29.36 -12.56
C ALA A 73 17.98 28.17 -12.48
N VAL A 74 17.46 26.99 -12.13
CA VAL A 74 18.22 25.75 -12.03
C VAL A 74 17.88 24.89 -13.23
N THR A 75 18.91 24.49 -13.98
CA THR A 75 18.75 23.53 -15.08
C THR A 75 18.47 22.15 -14.49
N PRO A 76 17.35 21.49 -14.85
CA PRO A 76 17.08 20.12 -14.41
C PRO A 76 18.17 19.16 -14.90
N PHE A 77 18.40 18.10 -14.14
CA PHE A 77 19.34 17.04 -14.50
C PHE A 77 18.90 16.32 -15.79
N VAL A 78 19.85 16.06 -16.68
CA VAL A 78 19.59 15.30 -17.91
C VAL A 78 19.62 13.82 -17.60
N VAL A 79 18.44 13.18 -17.59
CA VAL A 79 18.32 11.72 -17.42
C VAL A 79 18.70 11.04 -18.74
N PRO A 80 19.75 10.18 -18.77
CA PRO A 80 20.11 9.43 -19.96
C PRO A 80 18.95 8.55 -20.45
N ASP A 81 18.79 8.42 -21.77
CA ASP A 81 17.79 7.56 -22.42
C ASP A 81 16.31 7.86 -22.09
N ALA A 82 16.03 8.95 -21.38
CA ALA A 82 14.67 9.42 -21.15
C ALA A 82 14.03 9.81 -22.48
N LYS A 83 12.96 9.10 -22.85
CA LYS A 83 12.14 9.49 -24.00
C LYS A 83 11.44 10.80 -23.65
N PRO A 84 11.44 11.80 -24.56
CA PRO A 84 10.60 12.98 -24.36
C PRO A 84 9.14 12.51 -24.26
N ALA A 85 8.41 13.05 -23.28
CA ALA A 85 6.98 12.85 -23.22
C ALA A 85 6.37 13.50 -24.48
N THR A 86 5.68 12.70 -25.30
CA THR A 86 5.06 13.17 -26.55
C THR A 86 3.55 13.13 -26.43
N GLU A 87 2.90 14.21 -26.82
CA GLU A 87 1.43 14.24 -26.97
C GLU A 87 1.01 13.23 -28.05
N GLU A 88 0.13 12.29 -27.71
CA GLU A 88 -0.42 11.41 -28.75
C GLU A 88 -1.40 12.19 -29.63
N GLN A 89 -1.38 11.87 -30.92
CA GLN A 89 -2.23 12.52 -31.91
C GLN A 89 -3.69 12.06 -31.86
N ALA A 90 -3.93 10.86 -31.33
CA ALA A 90 -5.24 10.28 -31.19
C ALA A 90 -5.27 9.33 -30.00
N TYR A 91 -6.44 9.18 -29.40
CA TYR A 91 -6.67 8.37 -28.23
C TYR A 91 -7.93 7.53 -28.44
N GLU A 92 -7.76 6.21 -28.53
CA GLU A 92 -8.87 5.27 -28.71
C GLU A 92 -9.41 4.82 -27.36
N MET A 93 -10.73 4.90 -27.20
CA MET A 93 -11.40 4.38 -26.01
C MET A 93 -11.83 2.95 -26.22
N ASP A 94 -11.05 2.03 -25.66
CA ASP A 94 -11.37 0.61 -25.56
C ASP A 94 -11.83 0.25 -24.12
N GLU A 95 -12.40 -0.95 -23.95
CA GLU A 95 -12.78 -1.49 -22.63
C GLU A 95 -11.57 -1.95 -21.80
N SER A 96 -10.35 -1.81 -22.32
CA SER A 96 -9.13 -2.20 -21.63
C SER A 96 -8.60 -1.04 -20.77
N TRP A 97 -7.69 -1.36 -19.86
CA TRP A 97 -7.07 -0.52 -18.81
C TRP A 97 -6.42 0.80 -19.27
N LYS A 98 -6.54 1.20 -20.54
CA LYS A 98 -5.98 2.45 -21.09
C LYS A 98 -6.61 3.73 -20.54
N MET A 99 -7.71 3.67 -19.79
CA MET A 99 -8.38 4.84 -19.18
C MET A 99 -7.53 5.65 -18.17
N SER A 100 -6.28 5.27 -17.89
CA SER A 100 -5.45 5.84 -16.82
C SER A 100 -5.16 7.34 -16.92
N ASP A 101 -5.36 7.98 -18.08
CA ASP A 101 -4.98 9.39 -18.32
C ASP A 101 -6.19 10.29 -18.67
N LEU A 102 -7.37 9.71 -18.94
CA LEU A 102 -8.58 10.51 -19.09
C LEU A 102 -9.11 10.91 -17.72
N ARG A 103 -9.45 12.17 -17.57
CA ARG A 103 -9.94 12.77 -16.34
C ARG A 103 -11.25 13.48 -16.60
N HIS A 104 -12.15 13.32 -15.65
CA HIS A 104 -13.49 13.84 -15.70
C HIS A 104 -13.66 14.92 -14.62
N ILE A 105 -14.16 16.09 -15.01
CA ILE A 105 -14.41 17.22 -14.11
C ILE A 105 -15.87 17.64 -14.25
N ALA A 106 -16.61 17.54 -13.13
CA ALA A 106 -17.98 18.00 -13.03
C ALA A 106 -18.08 19.55 -13.15
N PRO A 107 -19.27 20.12 -13.39
CA PRO A 107 -19.50 21.56 -13.21
C PRO A 107 -19.10 22.00 -11.80
N GLU A 108 -18.35 23.10 -11.69
CA GLU A 108 -17.73 23.59 -10.43
C GLU A 108 -16.87 22.54 -9.70
N GLY A 109 -16.51 21.46 -10.40
CA GLY A 109 -15.74 20.36 -9.88
C GLY A 109 -14.24 20.62 -9.95
N TRP A 110 -13.51 19.69 -9.38
CA TRP A 110 -12.06 19.66 -9.40
C TRP A 110 -11.59 18.24 -9.69
N LEU A 111 -10.40 18.17 -10.25
CA LEU A 111 -9.61 16.95 -10.37
C LEU A 111 -8.47 17.02 -9.38
N TRP A 112 -8.21 15.89 -8.71
CA TRP A 112 -7.04 15.68 -7.88
C TRP A 112 -6.15 14.59 -8.46
N THR A 113 -4.84 14.78 -8.39
CA THR A 113 -3.88 13.70 -8.54
C THR A 113 -2.67 13.99 -7.66
N SER A 114 -1.96 12.93 -7.28
CA SER A 114 -0.73 13.02 -6.51
C SER A 114 0.36 12.29 -7.27
N ASN A 115 1.47 12.98 -7.57
CA ASN A 115 2.55 12.44 -8.38
C ASN A 115 3.90 12.74 -7.73
N TYR A 116 4.85 11.83 -7.88
CA TYR A 116 6.21 12.07 -7.44
C TYR A 116 6.91 13.09 -8.33
N LEU A 117 7.69 13.98 -7.72
CA LEU A 117 8.57 14.89 -8.43
C LEU A 117 9.57 14.08 -9.26
N PRO A 118 9.67 14.32 -10.58
CA PRO A 118 10.58 13.56 -11.42
C PRO A 118 12.04 13.71 -11.01
N GLU A 119 12.78 12.62 -11.19
CA GLU A 119 14.23 12.51 -10.89
C GLU A 119 15.04 13.70 -11.41
N ARG A 120 14.72 14.19 -12.63
CA ARG A 120 15.42 15.33 -13.24
C ARG A 120 15.42 16.59 -12.36
N TYR A 121 14.36 16.81 -11.59
CA TYR A 121 14.30 17.94 -10.67
C TYR A 121 15.02 17.61 -9.38
N GLN A 122 14.76 16.44 -8.80
CA GLN A 122 15.30 16.05 -7.50
C GLN A 122 16.84 15.95 -7.51
N ARG A 123 17.44 15.42 -8.59
CA ARG A 123 18.89 15.32 -8.75
C ARG A 123 19.60 16.66 -9.00
N ALA A 124 18.87 17.71 -9.34
CA ALA A 124 19.43 19.05 -9.51
C ALA A 124 19.54 19.82 -8.17
N LEU A 125 18.97 19.29 -7.09
CA LEU A 125 18.92 19.95 -5.79
C LEU A 125 20.19 19.73 -4.98
N GLN A 126 20.43 20.62 -4.02
CA GLN A 126 21.54 20.58 -3.07
C GLN A 126 21.00 20.63 -1.64
N PRO A 127 21.65 19.92 -0.69
CA PRO A 127 21.20 19.88 0.69
C PRO A 127 21.26 21.25 1.36
N GLY A 128 20.22 21.58 2.13
CA GLY A 128 20.06 22.84 2.85
C GLY A 128 19.58 24.02 1.99
N GLU A 129 19.52 23.89 0.67
CA GLU A 129 19.05 24.95 -0.21
C GLU A 129 17.52 24.94 -0.36
N SER A 130 16.95 26.13 -0.59
CA SER A 130 15.50 26.32 -0.79
C SER A 130 15.17 26.61 -2.25
N TYR A 131 14.07 26.05 -2.72
CA TYR A 131 13.68 26.05 -4.13
C TYR A 131 12.21 26.40 -4.33
N THR A 132 11.90 26.83 -5.56
CA THR A 132 10.54 26.96 -6.08
C THR A 132 10.41 26.21 -7.38
N LEU A 133 9.44 25.29 -7.44
CA LEU A 133 8.99 24.68 -8.69
C LEU A 133 7.78 25.47 -9.19
N LEU A 134 7.92 26.12 -10.33
CA LEU A 134 6.90 26.98 -10.95
C LEU A 134 6.34 26.30 -12.20
N PHE A 135 5.04 26.09 -12.23
CA PHE A 135 4.33 25.68 -13.44
C PHE A 135 4.15 26.88 -14.38
N THR A 136 4.61 26.74 -15.63
CA THR A 136 4.58 27.82 -16.64
C THR A 136 3.31 27.85 -17.47
N GLY A 137 2.40 26.90 -17.28
CA GLY A 137 1.18 26.75 -18.07
C GLY A 137 1.32 25.67 -19.13
N THR A 138 0.19 25.15 -19.60
CA THR A 138 0.14 24.11 -20.64
C THR A 138 -1.15 24.19 -21.43
N GLU A 139 -1.22 23.45 -22.53
CA GLU A 139 -2.44 23.25 -23.31
C GLU A 139 -2.76 21.77 -23.42
N CYS A 140 -4.04 21.41 -23.27
CA CYS A 140 -4.52 20.05 -23.49
C CYS A 140 -5.21 19.95 -24.85
N ALA A 141 -4.67 19.15 -25.77
CA ALA A 141 -5.25 18.97 -27.10
C ALA A 141 -6.42 17.97 -27.15
N ILE A 142 -6.46 17.01 -26.23
CA ILE A 142 -7.49 15.97 -26.19
C ILE A 142 -8.45 16.27 -25.05
N TRP A 143 -9.66 16.73 -25.41
CA TRP A 143 -10.73 17.02 -24.46
C TRP A 143 -12.10 17.00 -25.16
N GLU A 144 -13.18 16.82 -24.41
CA GLU A 144 -14.56 16.90 -24.91
C GLU A 144 -15.56 17.25 -23.80
N TRP A 145 -16.69 17.86 -24.17
CA TRP A 145 -17.81 18.06 -23.25
C TRP A 145 -18.63 16.78 -23.07
N GLY A 146 -18.82 16.39 -21.82
CA GLY A 146 -19.56 15.20 -21.41
C GLY A 146 -18.74 14.30 -20.50
N GLU A 147 -19.42 13.29 -19.97
CA GLU A 147 -18.82 12.24 -19.15
C GLU A 147 -18.09 11.22 -20.03
N THR A 148 -17.06 10.58 -19.46
CA THR A 148 -16.20 9.60 -20.14
C THR A 148 -17.01 8.48 -20.80
N GLN A 149 -18.11 8.04 -20.18
CA GLN A 149 -18.96 6.96 -20.68
C GLN A 149 -19.56 7.24 -22.07
N ARG A 150 -19.73 8.52 -22.44
CA ARG A 150 -20.28 8.90 -23.76
C ARG A 150 -19.32 8.63 -24.92
N PHE A 151 -18.06 8.35 -24.60
CA PHE A 151 -16.98 8.23 -25.56
C PHE A 151 -16.44 6.81 -25.70
N PHE A 152 -17.00 5.82 -24.99
CA PHE A 152 -16.64 4.41 -25.20
C PHE A 152 -16.82 3.98 -26.65
N GLY A 153 -15.82 3.27 -27.19
CA GLY A 153 -15.79 2.86 -28.59
C GLY A 153 -15.57 4.01 -29.57
N LYS A 154 -15.17 5.20 -29.10
CA LYS A 154 -14.85 6.35 -29.96
C LYS A 154 -13.37 6.71 -29.84
N THR A 155 -12.84 7.30 -30.90
CA THR A 155 -11.49 7.88 -30.93
C THR A 155 -11.58 9.38 -30.69
N LEU A 156 -10.91 9.88 -29.66
CA LEU A 156 -10.72 11.31 -29.43
C LEU A 156 -9.44 11.75 -30.13
N VAL A 157 -9.55 12.70 -31.05
CA VAL A 157 -8.42 13.21 -31.83
C VAL A 157 -7.87 14.49 -31.20
N ALA A 158 -6.55 14.61 -31.14
CA ALA A 158 -5.87 15.80 -30.65
C ALA A 158 -6.22 17.01 -31.51
N ARG A 159 -6.54 18.12 -30.85
CA ARG A 159 -6.86 19.38 -31.52
C ARG A 159 -5.59 20.06 -32.03
N PRO A 160 -5.67 20.79 -33.16
CA PRO A 160 -4.55 21.61 -33.62
C PRO A 160 -4.20 22.66 -32.55
N PRO A 161 -2.94 23.14 -32.50
CA PRO A 161 -2.55 24.25 -31.64
C PRO A 161 -3.44 25.48 -31.85
N ASN A 162 -3.61 26.27 -30.79
CA ASN A 162 -4.26 27.57 -30.88
C ASN A 162 -3.30 28.53 -31.63
N ASP A 163 -3.53 28.75 -32.93
CA ASP A 163 -2.76 29.72 -33.73
C ASP A 163 -3.50 31.06 -33.75
N ASP A 164 -2.80 32.14 -33.42
CA ASP A 164 -3.29 33.52 -33.43
C ASP A 164 -3.83 33.96 -34.81
N GLN A 165 -3.49 33.23 -35.89
CA GLN A 165 -3.94 33.49 -37.25
C GLN A 165 -5.28 32.80 -37.60
N ILE A 166 -5.78 31.89 -36.77
CA ILE A 166 -7.00 31.10 -37.06
C ILE A 166 -8.15 31.60 -36.17
N GLU A 167 -8.74 32.73 -36.55
CA GLU A 167 -9.99 33.20 -35.96
C GLU A 167 -11.12 32.19 -36.24
N GLY A 168 -11.84 31.79 -35.18
CA GLY A 168 -13.08 31.02 -35.30
C GLY A 168 -12.97 29.49 -35.21
N LEU A 169 -11.91 28.93 -34.64
CA LEU A 169 -11.88 27.50 -34.27
C LEU A 169 -13.09 27.16 -33.40
N GLU A 170 -13.96 26.27 -33.89
CA GLU A 170 -15.17 25.86 -33.16
C GLU A 170 -14.83 25.15 -31.83
N ARG A 171 -13.60 24.65 -31.66
CA ARG A 171 -13.10 23.90 -30.49
C ARG A 171 -11.58 24.07 -30.28
N PRO A 172 -11.10 25.12 -29.60
CA PRO A 172 -9.67 25.32 -29.32
C PRO A 172 -9.10 24.30 -28.31
N ARG A 173 -7.76 24.22 -28.17
CA ARG A 173 -7.12 23.48 -27.07
C ARG A 173 -7.49 24.12 -25.72
N VAL A 174 -7.56 23.33 -24.66
CA VAL A 174 -7.81 23.87 -23.32
C VAL A 174 -6.51 24.43 -22.76
N ALA A 175 -6.49 25.73 -22.47
CA ALA A 175 -5.36 26.34 -21.78
C ALA A 175 -5.51 26.15 -20.27
N ILE A 176 -4.42 25.72 -19.62
CA ILE A 176 -4.27 25.79 -18.16
C ILE A 176 -3.17 26.82 -17.87
N PRO A 177 -3.52 27.95 -17.25
CA PRO A 177 -2.58 29.05 -17.05
C PRO A 177 -1.46 28.66 -16.08
N GLY A 178 -0.27 29.21 -16.32
CA GLY A 178 0.85 29.11 -15.40
C GLY A 178 0.67 29.97 -14.14
N GLY A 179 1.60 29.81 -13.19
CA GLY A 179 1.67 30.59 -11.95
C GLY A 179 1.57 29.76 -10.67
N ALA A 180 0.99 28.55 -10.76
CA ALA A 180 1.00 27.60 -9.65
C ALA A 180 2.43 27.21 -9.29
N HIS A 181 2.75 27.21 -8.00
CA HIS A 181 4.09 26.89 -7.54
C HIS A 181 4.10 26.32 -6.13
N ILE A 182 5.15 25.54 -5.85
CA ILE A 182 5.46 25.03 -4.51
C ILE A 182 6.84 25.51 -4.09
N LYS A 183 7.03 25.66 -2.77
CA LYS A 183 8.32 25.99 -2.16
C LYS A 183 8.73 24.88 -1.21
N PHE A 184 9.99 24.48 -1.29
CA PHE A 184 10.54 23.44 -0.43
C PHE A 184 12.03 23.66 -0.17
N THR A 185 12.51 23.14 0.94
CA THR A 185 13.94 23.07 1.27
C THR A 185 14.41 21.63 1.16
N ALA A 186 15.49 21.40 0.42
CA ALA A 186 16.06 20.09 0.25
C ALA A 186 16.92 19.69 1.46
N HIS A 187 16.84 18.44 1.90
CA HIS A 187 17.67 17.90 2.98
C HIS A 187 18.14 16.47 2.66
N GLU A 188 19.24 16.06 3.28
CA GLU A 188 19.66 14.66 3.30
C GLU A 188 19.01 13.97 4.50
N GLU A 189 18.52 12.75 4.30
CA GLU A 189 18.08 11.94 5.43
C GLU A 189 19.28 11.52 6.28
N GLU A 190 19.04 11.44 7.59
CA GLU A 190 19.97 10.79 8.50
C GLU A 190 19.90 9.27 8.27
N ASP A 191 21.07 8.61 8.28
CA ASP A 191 21.24 7.17 8.10
C ASP A 191 20.59 6.61 6.82
N PRO A 192 21.26 6.70 5.65
CA PRO A 192 20.71 6.17 4.40
C PRO A 192 20.60 4.64 4.47
N TRP A 193 19.62 4.08 3.76
CA TRP A 193 19.49 2.63 3.61
C TRP A 193 20.85 2.01 3.17
N PRO A 194 21.42 1.03 3.90
CA PRO A 194 22.81 0.58 3.69
C PRO A 194 23.13 0.13 2.26
N ARG A 195 22.15 -0.45 1.55
CA ARG A 195 22.32 -0.95 0.17
C ARG A 195 21.92 0.05 -0.91
N ARG A 196 21.51 1.26 -0.53
CA ARG A 196 21.00 2.27 -1.46
C ARG A 196 21.90 2.49 -2.66
N LYS A 197 23.20 2.76 -2.42
CA LYS A 197 24.14 3.09 -3.50
C LYS A 197 24.25 1.97 -4.53
N GLN A 198 24.24 0.72 -4.08
CA GLN A 198 24.28 -0.43 -4.97
C GLN A 198 22.97 -0.52 -5.78
N TYR A 199 21.84 -0.47 -5.09
CA TYR A 199 20.52 -0.59 -5.69
C TYR A 199 20.23 0.54 -6.71
N GLU A 200 20.66 1.76 -6.42
CA GLU A 200 20.54 2.90 -7.34
C GLU A 200 21.33 2.66 -8.64
N ASN A 201 22.51 2.05 -8.58
CA ASN A 201 23.28 1.72 -9.77
C ASN A 201 22.62 0.63 -10.62
N GLU A 202 21.93 -0.32 -9.98
CA GLU A 202 21.30 -1.47 -10.65
C GLU A 202 19.90 -1.15 -11.19
N HIS A 203 19.13 -0.32 -10.47
CA HIS A 203 17.70 -0.10 -10.72
C HIS A 203 17.31 1.36 -10.97
N GLY A 204 18.24 2.30 -10.80
CA GLY A 204 18.01 3.74 -11.00
C GLY A 204 17.54 4.48 -9.75
N PHE A 205 17.63 5.81 -9.81
CA PHE A 205 17.39 6.72 -8.69
C PHE A 205 15.96 6.69 -8.17
N ALA A 206 14.96 6.72 -9.06
CA ALA A 206 13.55 6.71 -8.65
C ALA A 206 13.19 5.43 -7.87
N ASN A 207 13.66 4.27 -8.33
CA ASN A 207 13.45 2.99 -7.65
C ASN A 207 14.20 2.92 -6.31
N ALA A 208 15.43 3.47 -6.25
CA ALA A 208 16.17 3.57 -4.99
C ALA A 208 15.45 4.45 -3.95
N ASN A 209 14.83 5.56 -4.38
CA ASN A 209 14.01 6.39 -3.50
C ASN A 209 12.83 5.61 -2.92
N TYR A 210 12.07 4.93 -3.78
CA TYR A 210 10.94 4.11 -3.34
C TYR A 210 11.39 3.02 -2.35
N ARG A 211 12.50 2.34 -2.65
CA ARG A 211 13.01 1.27 -1.80
C ARG A 211 13.51 1.79 -0.45
N GLU A 212 14.14 2.96 -0.40
CA GLU A 212 14.53 3.57 0.88
C GLU A 212 13.30 4.01 1.69
N LEU A 213 12.26 4.57 1.06
CA LEU A 213 11.01 4.89 1.76
C LEU A 213 10.40 3.63 2.39
N SER A 214 10.33 2.53 1.64
CA SER A 214 9.91 1.23 2.18
C SER A 214 10.76 0.84 3.38
N TRP A 215 12.09 0.83 3.22
CA TRP A 215 13.01 0.46 4.31
C TRP A 215 12.84 1.32 5.57
N ARG A 216 12.62 2.63 5.44
CA ARG A 216 12.35 3.52 6.58
C ARG A 216 11.00 3.22 7.23
N GLN A 217 9.96 3.01 6.42
CA GLN A 217 8.64 2.59 6.92
C GLN A 217 8.73 1.22 7.61
N ASP A 218 9.54 0.31 7.09
CA ASP A 218 9.76 -1.02 7.65
C ASP A 218 10.64 -0.96 8.91
N ALA A 219 11.57 -0.01 9.02
CA ALA A 219 12.33 0.23 10.26
C ALA A 219 11.44 0.83 11.36
N ASP A 220 10.61 1.81 11.03
CA ASP A 220 9.66 2.43 11.99
C ASP A 220 8.55 1.46 12.41
N ARG A 221 7.99 0.71 11.44
CA ARG A 221 7.02 -0.36 11.71
C ARG A 221 7.70 -1.50 12.46
N GLY A 222 8.84 -1.97 11.99
CA GLY A 222 9.58 -3.10 12.54
C GLY A 222 10.10 -2.87 13.95
N ALA A 223 10.56 -1.67 14.31
CA ALA A 223 10.99 -1.39 15.69
C ALA A 223 9.83 -1.42 16.69
N LYS A 224 8.65 -0.89 16.30
CA LYS A 224 7.45 -0.91 17.13
C LYS A 224 6.80 -2.29 17.17
N ARG A 225 6.68 -2.93 16.00
CA ARG A 225 6.19 -4.30 15.81
C ARG A 225 7.07 -5.26 16.60
N PHE A 226 8.40 -5.22 16.46
CA PHE A 226 9.32 -6.12 17.16
C PHE A 226 9.21 -6.06 18.68
N GLN A 227 9.04 -4.86 19.25
CA GLN A 227 8.85 -4.71 20.69
C GLN A 227 7.49 -5.24 21.18
N ASP A 228 6.43 -5.11 20.38
CA ASP A 228 5.13 -5.70 20.69
C ASP A 228 5.11 -7.23 20.42
N MET A 229 5.87 -7.71 19.44
CA MET A 229 6.00 -9.11 19.00
C MET A 229 6.79 -10.00 19.96
N LEU A 230 7.76 -9.44 20.70
CA LEU A 230 8.44 -10.15 21.78
C LEU A 230 7.52 -10.37 23.01
N ARG A 231 6.33 -9.76 23.05
CA ARG A 231 5.38 -9.99 24.15
C ARG A 231 4.63 -11.30 23.95
N THR A 232 5.09 -12.34 24.63
CA THR A 232 4.28 -13.55 24.83
C THR A 232 2.94 -13.18 25.48
N GLY A 233 1.83 -13.67 24.94
CA GLY A 233 0.50 -13.41 25.48
C GLY A 233 -0.13 -12.08 25.04
N PHE A 234 0.39 -11.43 23.99
CA PHE A 234 -0.34 -10.34 23.35
C PHE A 234 -1.74 -10.82 22.89
N LEU A 235 -2.76 -9.98 23.06
CA LEU A 235 -4.20 -10.28 22.98
C LEU A 235 -4.80 -11.16 24.11
N GLU A 236 -4.02 -11.69 25.06
CA GLU A 236 -4.61 -12.35 26.23
C GLU A 236 -5.45 -11.39 27.07
N ASP A 237 -5.05 -10.11 27.15
CA ASP A 237 -5.79 -9.03 27.81
C ASP A 237 -7.05 -8.60 27.05
N LYS A 238 -7.20 -9.03 25.79
CA LYS A 238 -8.36 -8.76 24.93
C LYS A 238 -9.42 -9.86 24.99
N ARG A 239 -9.19 -10.92 25.77
CA ARG A 239 -10.19 -11.96 25.99
C ARG A 239 -11.48 -11.35 26.55
N VAL A 240 -12.60 -11.72 25.94
CA VAL A 240 -13.92 -11.25 26.34
C VAL A 240 -14.56 -12.32 27.25
N PRO A 241 -15.09 -11.94 28.43
CA PRO A 241 -15.78 -12.88 29.30
C PRO A 241 -16.88 -13.65 28.57
N GLY A 242 -16.97 -14.95 28.84
CA GLY A 242 -17.88 -15.88 28.18
C GLY A 242 -17.42 -16.39 26.80
N ALA A 243 -16.32 -15.88 26.24
CA ALA A 243 -15.72 -16.45 25.03
C ALA A 243 -14.82 -17.65 25.35
N PRO A 244 -14.67 -18.63 24.44
CA PRO A 244 -13.64 -19.65 24.55
C PRO A 244 -12.26 -19.03 24.67
N ALA A 245 -11.36 -19.75 25.35
CA ALA A 245 -9.97 -19.37 25.50
C ALA A 245 -9.09 -20.41 24.81
N LEU A 246 -8.28 -19.93 23.87
CA LEU A 246 -7.25 -20.71 23.19
C LEU A 246 -5.87 -20.28 23.68
N SER A 247 -4.92 -21.21 23.72
CA SER A 247 -3.49 -20.93 23.75
C SER A 247 -2.85 -21.33 22.41
N ALA A 248 -1.75 -20.66 22.06
CA ALA A 248 -1.02 -20.88 20.82
C ALA A 248 0.46 -21.17 21.11
N VAL A 249 1.01 -22.16 20.42
CA VAL A 249 2.43 -22.52 20.48
C VAL A 249 2.94 -22.76 19.05
N LEU A 250 4.11 -22.21 18.72
CA LEU A 250 4.77 -22.52 17.45
C LEU A 250 5.64 -23.77 17.60
N GLU A 251 5.57 -24.65 16.61
CA GLU A 251 6.32 -25.90 16.53
C GLU A 251 6.97 -26.01 15.15
N GLY A 252 8.27 -26.33 15.11
CA GLY A 252 9.01 -26.46 13.86
C GLY A 252 10.44 -26.94 14.08
N PRO A 253 11.20 -27.19 13.01
CA PRO A 253 12.63 -27.47 13.12
C PRO A 253 13.37 -26.25 13.70
N SER A 254 14.56 -26.44 14.27
CA SER A 254 15.40 -25.34 14.78
C SER A 254 16.43 -24.85 13.75
N THR A 255 16.40 -25.39 12.53
CA THR A 255 17.38 -25.11 11.47
C THR A 255 16.71 -25.06 10.11
N VAL A 256 17.26 -24.25 9.21
CA VAL A 256 16.84 -24.13 7.80
C VAL A 256 18.07 -24.05 6.88
N SER A 257 17.99 -24.57 5.66
CA SER A 257 19.06 -24.46 4.66
C SER A 257 18.53 -24.21 3.26
N TRP A 258 19.43 -23.87 2.33
CA TRP A 258 19.12 -23.62 0.92
C TRP A 258 18.52 -24.81 0.17
N LYS A 259 18.62 -26.02 0.73
CA LYS A 259 18.08 -27.25 0.12
C LYS A 259 16.79 -27.72 0.79
N VAL A 260 16.52 -27.25 2.01
CA VAL A 260 15.44 -27.77 2.84
C VAL A 260 14.77 -26.61 3.55
N SER A 261 13.55 -26.32 3.12
CA SER A 261 12.67 -25.37 3.78
C SER A 261 12.25 -25.85 5.18
N ALA A 262 12.08 -24.94 6.12
CA ALA A 262 11.61 -25.22 7.47
C ALA A 262 10.09 -24.94 7.59
N PRO A 263 9.22 -25.96 7.72
CA PRO A 263 7.81 -25.74 8.01
C PRO A 263 7.63 -25.34 9.47
N ILE A 264 6.96 -24.22 9.71
CA ILE A 264 6.52 -23.76 11.03
C ILE A 264 5.03 -24.02 11.14
N ASN A 265 4.64 -24.74 12.18
CA ASN A 265 3.26 -25.04 12.50
C ASN A 265 2.85 -24.27 13.76
N ILE A 266 1.55 -24.01 13.89
CA ILE A 266 0.94 -23.48 15.10
C ILE A 266 0.03 -24.54 15.71
N LYS A 267 0.21 -24.78 17.00
CA LYS A 267 -0.61 -25.65 17.81
C LYS A 267 -1.52 -24.81 18.70
N LEU A 268 -2.81 -24.91 18.44
CA LEU A 268 -3.86 -24.28 19.23
C LEU A 268 -4.39 -25.28 20.25
N THR A 269 -4.57 -24.87 21.50
CA THR A 269 -5.15 -25.72 22.55
C THR A 269 -6.33 -25.02 23.19
N TYR A 270 -7.45 -25.72 23.32
CA TYR A 270 -8.63 -25.19 23.99
C TYR A 270 -8.52 -25.34 25.50
N ILE A 271 -8.23 -24.23 26.18
CA ILE A 271 -7.83 -24.20 27.59
C ILE A 271 -8.96 -23.85 28.55
N GLY A 272 -10.13 -23.44 28.06
CA GLY A 272 -11.28 -23.12 28.92
C GLY A 272 -12.12 -21.96 28.39
N VAL A 273 -12.88 -21.32 29.28
CA VAL A 273 -13.70 -20.14 28.97
C VAL A 273 -13.14 -18.94 29.71
N SER A 274 -13.12 -17.78 29.06
CA SER A 274 -12.67 -16.54 29.69
C SER A 274 -13.69 -16.08 30.73
N GLY A 275 -13.27 -15.94 31.99
CA GLY A 275 -14.10 -15.44 33.09
C GLY A 275 -14.09 -13.92 33.22
N ASP A 276 -15.01 -13.38 34.03
CA ASP A 276 -15.17 -11.93 34.26
C ASP A 276 -13.95 -11.28 34.95
N ASP A 277 -13.18 -12.06 35.69
CA ASP A 277 -11.96 -11.61 36.39
C ASP A 277 -10.68 -11.80 35.55
N GLY A 278 -10.83 -12.16 34.27
CA GLY A 278 -9.73 -12.44 33.34
C GLY A 278 -9.08 -13.81 33.54
N LYS A 279 -9.53 -14.62 34.51
CA LYS A 279 -9.06 -16.00 34.65
C LYS A 279 -9.74 -16.92 33.64
N ILE A 280 -9.08 -18.02 33.34
CA ILE A 280 -9.66 -19.08 32.52
C ILE A 280 -10.37 -20.09 33.42
N GLU A 281 -11.65 -20.26 33.16
CA GLU A 281 -12.52 -21.23 33.82
C GLU A 281 -12.55 -22.54 33.04
N ASP A 282 -12.78 -23.65 33.75
CA ASP A 282 -12.87 -24.97 33.12
C ASP A 282 -14.06 -25.03 32.15
N ALA A 283 -13.76 -25.39 30.90
CA ALA A 283 -14.78 -25.64 29.91
C ALA A 283 -15.39 -27.03 30.08
N THR A 284 -16.72 -27.11 29.94
CA THR A 284 -17.47 -28.38 29.98
C THR A 284 -18.00 -28.83 28.63
N ARG A 285 -17.90 -27.98 27.61
CA ARG A 285 -18.46 -28.23 26.28
C ARG A 285 -17.44 -27.95 25.17
N PRO A 286 -17.52 -28.65 24.03
CA PRO A 286 -16.68 -28.38 22.87
C PRO A 286 -16.95 -27.01 22.25
N ILE A 287 -16.00 -26.57 21.43
CA ILE A 287 -16.12 -25.37 20.59
C ILE A 287 -15.95 -25.75 19.14
N MET A 288 -16.57 -25.00 18.26
CA MET A 288 -16.31 -25.00 16.83
C MET A 288 -15.95 -23.58 16.41
N PHE A 289 -14.88 -23.41 15.63
CA PHE A 289 -14.37 -22.09 15.26
C PHE A 289 -13.65 -22.12 13.92
N ARG A 290 -13.59 -20.97 13.26
CA ARG A 290 -12.90 -20.81 11.98
C ARG A 290 -11.40 -20.58 12.16
N THR A 291 -10.58 -21.30 11.41
CA THR A 291 -9.11 -21.26 11.49
C THR A 291 -8.48 -20.29 10.50
N THR A 292 -9.23 -19.75 9.53
CA THR A 292 -8.73 -18.80 8.52
C THR A 292 -8.08 -17.56 9.13
N ALA A 293 -8.47 -17.16 10.35
CA ALA A 293 -7.84 -16.08 11.10
C ALA A 293 -6.32 -16.28 11.34
N VAL A 294 -5.84 -17.53 11.28
CA VAL A 294 -4.41 -17.89 11.42
C VAL A 294 -3.63 -17.68 10.12
N HIS A 295 -4.29 -17.67 8.96
CA HIS A 295 -3.66 -17.70 7.63
C HIS A 295 -3.66 -16.35 6.89
N GLY A 296 -3.88 -15.23 7.59
CA GLY A 296 -3.56 -13.89 7.05
C GLY A 296 -4.48 -13.29 5.98
N PHE A 297 -5.45 -14.00 5.43
CA PHE A 297 -6.39 -13.42 4.45
C PHE A 297 -7.39 -12.44 5.09
N ARG A 298 -6.94 -11.23 5.41
CA ARG A 298 -7.79 -10.10 5.82
C ARG A 298 -7.84 -9.08 4.70
N ASP A 299 -9.06 -8.71 4.35
CA ASP A 299 -9.33 -7.65 3.39
C ASP A 299 -8.77 -6.31 3.93
N GLY A 300 -7.86 -5.70 3.18
CA GLY A 300 -7.71 -4.26 3.10
C GLY A 300 -6.85 -3.48 4.10
N ASP A 301 -6.44 -3.97 5.29
CA ASP A 301 -5.62 -3.12 6.19
C ASP A 301 -4.96 -3.80 7.42
N LEU A 302 -4.94 -5.14 7.53
CA LEU A 302 -4.35 -5.82 8.70
C LEU A 302 -3.28 -6.80 8.26
N ALA A 303 -2.05 -6.54 8.72
CA ALA A 303 -0.84 -7.34 8.50
C ALA A 303 -1.06 -8.84 8.70
N ASP A 304 -0.36 -9.64 7.90
CA ASP A 304 -0.26 -11.08 8.10
C ASP A 304 0.12 -11.37 9.56
N PRO A 305 -0.61 -12.28 10.25
CA PRO A 305 -0.41 -12.54 11.66
C PRO A 305 0.92 -13.26 11.91
N ASP A 306 1.57 -13.81 10.90
CA ASP A 306 2.91 -14.38 10.96
C ASP A 306 3.96 -13.44 10.37
N TRP A 307 5.23 -13.71 10.73
CA TRP A 307 6.36 -12.89 10.32
C TRP A 307 7.67 -13.66 10.48
N VAL A 308 8.72 -13.23 9.76
CA VAL A 308 10.09 -13.75 9.87
C VAL A 308 11.07 -12.59 10.00
N TYR A 309 11.96 -12.63 10.98
CA TYR A 309 13.01 -11.62 11.19
C TYR A 309 14.39 -12.28 11.24
N ARG A 310 15.40 -11.65 10.62
CA ARG A 310 16.81 -12.02 10.71
C ARG A 310 17.52 -11.14 11.73
N ARG A 311 18.42 -11.74 12.53
CA ARG A 311 19.33 -10.99 13.40
C ARG A 311 20.46 -10.37 12.58
N TYR A 312 20.54 -9.05 12.54
CA TYR A 312 21.64 -8.33 11.91
C TYR A 312 22.81 -8.15 12.88
N ARG A 313 24.03 -8.53 12.46
CA ARG A 313 25.28 -8.39 13.22
C ARG A 313 26.29 -7.45 12.55
N GLY A 314 25.83 -6.36 11.95
CA GLY A 314 26.71 -5.36 11.33
C GLY A 314 27.20 -4.31 12.31
N GLY A 315 28.44 -4.46 12.79
CA GLY A 315 29.40 -3.37 13.00
C GLY A 315 29.21 -2.32 14.11
N ALA A 316 28.06 -2.20 14.77
CA ALA A 316 27.87 -1.31 15.91
C ALA A 316 27.15 -2.04 17.06
N GLU A 317 27.43 -1.64 18.30
CA GLU A 317 27.12 -2.32 19.58
C GLU A 317 25.63 -2.48 19.93
N THR A 318 24.72 -2.44 18.96
CA THR A 318 23.29 -2.67 19.14
C THR A 318 22.81 -3.82 18.26
N GLU A 319 22.38 -4.91 18.89
CA GLU A 319 21.67 -6.00 18.22
C GLU A 319 20.42 -5.43 17.54
N SER A 320 20.28 -5.65 16.24
CA SER A 320 19.10 -5.23 15.47
C SER A 320 18.50 -6.43 14.74
N TRP A 321 17.18 -6.41 14.57
CA TRP A 321 16.42 -7.41 13.85
C TRP A 321 15.84 -6.76 12.60
N GLU A 322 15.99 -7.44 11.46
CA GLU A 322 15.50 -7.01 10.15
C GLU A 322 14.37 -7.95 9.73
N GLU A 323 13.21 -7.42 9.34
CA GLU A 323 12.12 -8.23 8.80
C GLU A 323 12.57 -8.81 7.45
N CYS A 324 12.48 -10.14 7.31
CA CYS A 324 12.59 -10.79 6.03
C CYS A 324 11.31 -10.44 5.27
N ALA A 325 11.43 -9.62 4.22
CA ALA A 325 10.30 -8.94 3.59
C ALA A 325 9.12 -9.89 3.28
N ASP A 326 7.95 -9.59 3.84
CA ASP A 326 6.67 -10.15 3.42
C ASP A 326 5.97 -9.07 2.59
N HIS A 327 6.26 -9.00 1.30
CA HIS A 327 5.57 -8.10 0.38
C HIS A 327 5.21 -8.83 -0.91
N ASP A 328 4.26 -9.74 -0.78
CA ASP A 328 3.28 -9.94 -1.83
C ASP A 328 1.87 -9.96 -1.22
N GLY A 329 1.40 -8.74 -0.92
CA GLY A 329 -0.03 -8.43 -1.06
C GLY A 329 -0.42 -8.53 -2.53
N CYS A 330 -0.34 -9.72 -3.12
CA CYS A 330 -0.92 -10.05 -4.41
C CYS A 330 -2.44 -10.20 -4.23
N ALA A 331 -3.13 -9.09 -3.96
CA ALA A 331 -4.59 -9.02 -4.11
C ALA A 331 -4.91 -8.65 -5.56
N TRP A 332 -4.62 -9.55 -6.49
CA TRP A 332 -5.07 -9.44 -7.88
C TRP A 332 -6.10 -10.53 -8.18
N ASP A 333 -7.29 -10.40 -7.62
CA ASP A 333 -8.46 -11.15 -8.06
C ASP A 333 -9.69 -10.22 -8.08
N ILE A 334 -10.57 -10.42 -9.07
CA ILE A 334 -11.84 -9.69 -9.19
C ILE A 334 -12.89 -10.46 -8.38
N TYR A 335 -13.36 -9.88 -7.28
CA TYR A 335 -14.25 -10.53 -6.29
C TYR A 335 -15.73 -10.15 -6.45
N ASP A 336 -16.25 -10.06 -7.68
CA ASP A 336 -17.64 -9.61 -7.95
C ASP A 336 -18.70 -10.74 -7.93
N GLY A 337 -18.38 -11.91 -7.36
CA GLY A 337 -19.35 -13.01 -7.23
C GLY A 337 -20.43 -12.75 -6.16
N PRO A 338 -21.53 -13.52 -6.13
CA PRO A 338 -22.44 -13.50 -4.99
C PRO A 338 -21.83 -14.25 -3.80
N ASP A 339 -22.24 -13.83 -2.61
CA ASP A 339 -21.98 -14.55 -1.36
C ASP A 339 -22.47 -16.01 -1.42
N ARG A 340 -21.81 -16.90 -0.68
CA ARG A 340 -22.05 -18.35 -0.71
C ARG A 340 -22.48 -18.86 0.65
N ASP A 341 -23.53 -19.68 0.65
CA ASP A 341 -23.95 -20.43 1.82
C ASP A 341 -23.03 -21.65 2.02
N ILE A 342 -22.44 -21.76 3.21
CA ILE A 342 -21.52 -22.85 3.57
C ILE A 342 -22.02 -23.53 4.84
N ARG A 343 -22.07 -24.86 4.81
CA ARG A 343 -22.34 -25.68 5.98
C ARG A 343 -21.08 -25.80 6.82
N VAL A 344 -21.16 -25.31 8.06
CA VAL A 344 -19.97 -25.19 8.92
C VAL A 344 -19.33 -26.54 9.24
N ALA A 345 -20.13 -27.61 9.32
CA ALA A 345 -19.65 -28.96 9.62
C ALA A 345 -18.91 -29.64 8.44
N GLU A 346 -19.07 -29.12 7.21
CA GLU A 346 -18.46 -29.66 5.99
C GLU A 346 -17.26 -28.82 5.52
N ASP A 347 -17.02 -27.66 6.14
CA ASP A 347 -15.95 -26.74 5.76
C ASP A 347 -14.59 -27.17 6.32
N LYS A 348 -13.55 -27.09 5.48
CA LYS A 348 -12.19 -27.54 5.83
C LYS A 348 -11.46 -26.60 6.80
N ASP A 349 -11.90 -25.35 6.88
CA ASP A 349 -11.28 -24.27 7.67
C ASP A 349 -12.12 -23.99 8.93
N ILE A 350 -13.08 -24.85 9.27
CA ILE A 350 -13.85 -24.80 10.51
C ILE A 350 -13.57 -26.08 11.30
N TRP A 351 -13.09 -25.92 12.53
CA TRP A 351 -12.63 -27.03 13.36
C TRP A 351 -13.34 -27.06 14.70
N SER A 352 -13.55 -28.27 15.22
CA SER A 352 -14.07 -28.48 16.57
C SER A 352 -12.99 -28.98 17.54
N LEU A 353 -12.96 -28.43 18.76
CA LEU A 353 -12.09 -28.88 19.85
C LEU A 353 -12.90 -29.16 21.12
N ARG A 354 -12.61 -30.29 21.77
CA ARG A 354 -13.05 -30.58 23.14
C ARG A 354 -12.15 -29.88 24.16
N PRO A 355 -12.61 -29.63 25.40
CA PRO A 355 -11.76 -29.07 26.44
C PRO A 355 -10.45 -29.86 26.60
N GLY A 356 -9.31 -29.17 26.52
CA GLY A 356 -7.97 -29.75 26.57
C GLY A 356 -7.45 -30.35 25.26
N GLU A 357 -8.25 -30.40 24.20
CA GLU A 357 -7.82 -30.86 22.88
C GLU A 357 -6.98 -29.80 22.17
N SER A 358 -6.08 -30.26 21.29
CA SER A 358 -5.24 -29.40 20.48
C SER A 358 -5.43 -29.68 18.99
N LEU A 359 -5.34 -28.62 18.18
CA LEU A 359 -5.23 -28.67 16.73
C LEU A 359 -3.88 -28.11 16.31
N THR A 360 -3.13 -28.86 15.51
CA THR A 360 -1.90 -28.36 14.87
C THR A 360 -2.19 -28.10 13.41
N MET A 361 -1.87 -26.88 12.96
CA MET A 361 -2.01 -26.47 11.56
C MET A 361 -0.73 -25.84 11.06
N TYR A 362 -0.55 -25.88 9.74
CA TYR A 362 0.57 -25.22 9.08
C TYR A 362 0.43 -23.71 9.20
N LEU A 363 1.45 -23.01 9.68
CA LEU A 363 1.46 -21.55 9.72
C LEU A 363 2.13 -21.02 8.46
N ARG A 364 3.43 -21.32 8.31
CA ARG A 364 4.22 -20.88 7.16
C ARG A 364 5.38 -21.82 6.87
N ARG A 365 6.02 -21.61 5.73
CA ARG A 365 7.29 -22.24 5.36
C ARG A 365 8.35 -21.16 5.32
N VAL A 366 9.48 -21.42 5.96
CA VAL A 366 10.68 -20.60 5.83
C VAL A 366 11.57 -21.26 4.78
N ASP A 367 11.72 -20.62 3.63
CA ASP A 367 12.54 -21.10 2.52
C ASP A 367 13.55 -20.01 2.14
N LEU A 368 14.84 -20.32 2.25
CA LEU A 368 15.92 -19.38 1.93
C LEU A 368 16.07 -19.14 0.44
N SER A 369 15.46 -19.99 -0.40
CA SER A 369 15.50 -19.85 -1.86
C SER A 369 14.31 -19.07 -2.43
N ASP A 370 13.37 -18.65 -1.58
CA ASP A 370 12.21 -17.86 -1.98
C ASP A 370 12.58 -16.39 -2.19
N PHE A 371 11.88 -15.72 -3.12
CA PHE A 371 12.11 -14.31 -3.48
C PHE A 371 11.88 -13.32 -2.30
N GLU A 372 11.36 -13.82 -1.19
CA GLU A 372 11.00 -13.11 0.06
C GLU A 372 12.17 -13.04 1.07
N THR A 373 13.30 -13.70 0.78
CA THR A 373 14.45 -13.78 1.70
C THR A 373 15.62 -12.89 1.25
N PRO A 374 16.30 -12.16 2.15
CA PRO A 374 17.50 -11.40 1.79
C PRO A 374 18.57 -12.26 1.07
N ASP A 375 19.02 -11.81 -0.11
CA ASP A 375 19.99 -12.52 -0.97
C ASP A 375 21.34 -12.86 -0.30
N ASP A 376 21.66 -12.25 0.84
CA ASP A 376 22.94 -12.38 1.54
C ASP A 376 22.88 -13.33 2.76
N PHE A 377 21.89 -14.21 2.85
CA PHE A 377 21.84 -15.20 3.93
C PHE A 377 23.13 -16.03 4.00
N ALA A 378 23.69 -16.14 5.19
CA ALA A 378 24.90 -16.90 5.45
C ALA A 378 24.67 -18.00 6.50
N PRO A 379 25.34 -19.16 6.39
CA PRO A 379 25.38 -20.14 7.47
C PRO A 379 25.80 -19.47 8.79
N GLY A 380 24.98 -19.66 9.83
CA GLY A 380 25.17 -19.03 11.14
C GLY A 380 24.22 -17.87 11.43
N ASP A 381 23.48 -17.36 10.45
CA ASP A 381 22.41 -16.38 10.67
C ASP A 381 21.30 -16.97 11.56
N GLU A 382 20.71 -16.11 12.38
CA GLU A 382 19.64 -16.46 13.32
C GLU A 382 18.35 -15.79 12.87
N LEU A 383 17.27 -16.58 12.76
CA LEU A 383 15.94 -16.11 12.40
C LEU A 383 14.98 -16.29 13.57
N LEU A 384 13.99 -15.40 13.64
CA LEU A 384 12.81 -15.52 14.48
C LEU A 384 11.58 -15.60 13.61
N CYS A 385 10.70 -16.56 13.87
CA CYS A 385 9.38 -16.65 13.27
C CYS A 385 8.34 -16.48 14.35
N GLY A 386 7.30 -15.69 14.11
CA GLY A 386 6.28 -15.45 15.12
C GLY A 386 4.86 -15.50 14.59
N PHE A 387 3.94 -15.33 15.55
CA PHE A 387 2.51 -15.25 15.34
C PHE A 387 1.94 -14.22 16.32
N ASP A 388 1.36 -13.13 15.79
CA ASP A 388 0.88 -11.95 16.53
C ASP A 388 -0.45 -12.18 17.24
N GLY A 389 -1.04 -13.35 17.08
CA GLY A 389 -2.40 -13.61 17.52
C GLY A 389 -3.40 -13.23 16.44
N ALA A 390 -4.64 -13.65 16.64
CA ALA A 390 -5.70 -13.41 15.69
C ALA A 390 -7.05 -13.28 16.39
N GLU A 391 -7.94 -12.52 15.76
CA GLU A 391 -9.33 -12.47 16.18
C GLU A 391 -10.15 -13.34 15.23
N VAL A 392 -10.89 -14.27 15.82
CA VAL A 392 -11.70 -15.24 15.08
C VAL A 392 -13.04 -14.57 14.73
N ASP A 393 -13.39 -14.60 13.45
CA ASP A 393 -14.60 -13.98 12.91
C ASP A 393 -15.87 -14.78 13.21
N TRP A 394 -15.75 -16.10 13.36
CA TRP A 394 -16.87 -16.97 13.70
C TRP A 394 -16.49 -18.15 14.60
N TRP A 395 -17.32 -18.39 15.62
CA TRP A 395 -17.25 -19.56 16.50
C TRP A 395 -18.60 -19.83 17.16
N ASP A 396 -18.84 -21.08 17.55
CA ASP A 396 -20.00 -21.49 18.35
C ASP A 396 -19.69 -22.64 19.30
N TRP A 397 -20.60 -22.92 20.23
CA TRP A 397 -20.51 -24.04 21.17
C TRP A 397 -21.05 -25.33 20.56
N GLY A 398 -20.20 -26.35 20.45
CA GLY A 398 -20.61 -27.67 19.97
C GLY A 398 -19.56 -28.33 19.11
N THR A 399 -19.89 -29.52 18.61
CA THR A 399 -19.11 -30.25 17.61
C THR A 399 -19.73 -30.12 16.22
N ALA A 400 -19.09 -30.75 15.22
CA ALA A 400 -19.65 -30.84 13.87
C ALA A 400 -21.02 -31.52 13.85
N GLU A 401 -21.26 -32.49 14.73
CA GLU A 401 -22.58 -33.13 14.86
C GLU A 401 -23.66 -32.17 15.38
N ASP A 402 -23.32 -31.32 16.37
CA ASP A 402 -24.25 -30.31 16.91
C ASP A 402 -24.60 -29.25 15.86
N HIS A 403 -23.66 -28.96 14.97
CA HIS A 403 -23.76 -27.93 13.92
C HIS A 403 -23.99 -28.48 12.50
N ALA A 404 -24.45 -29.72 12.36
CA ALA A 404 -24.61 -30.37 11.05
C ALA A 404 -25.50 -29.57 10.07
N GLU A 405 -26.50 -28.87 10.60
CA GLU A 405 -27.44 -28.03 9.81
C GLU A 405 -27.13 -26.52 9.91
N THR A 406 -26.04 -26.14 10.56
CA THR A 406 -25.66 -24.72 10.69
C THR A 406 -25.04 -24.24 9.39
N VAL A 407 -25.63 -23.18 8.82
CA VAL A 407 -25.19 -22.54 7.58
C VAL A 407 -24.78 -21.11 7.89
N VAL A 408 -23.62 -20.72 7.38
CA VAL A 408 -23.11 -19.34 7.42
C VAL A 408 -22.85 -18.86 6.00
N LYS A 409 -22.82 -17.54 5.83
CA LYS A 409 -22.61 -16.93 4.52
C LYS A 409 -21.21 -16.35 4.43
N PHE A 410 -20.47 -16.80 3.43
CA PHE A 410 -19.16 -16.30 3.07
C PHE A 410 -19.27 -15.29 1.94
N PRO A 411 -18.36 -14.32 1.85
CA PRO A 411 -18.29 -13.46 0.69
C PRO A 411 -17.88 -14.27 -0.55
N SER A 412 -18.03 -13.68 -1.72
CA SER A 412 -17.69 -14.28 -3.03
C SER A 412 -16.28 -14.89 -3.08
N PHE A 413 -15.37 -14.35 -2.26
CA PHE A 413 -14.05 -14.86 -1.96
C PHE A 413 -14.08 -15.64 -0.64
N ALA A 414 -13.94 -16.97 -0.72
CA ALA A 414 -14.10 -17.88 0.42
C ALA A 414 -13.08 -17.65 1.57
N ASN A 415 -12.04 -16.85 1.34
CA ASN A 415 -11.07 -16.49 2.38
C ASN A 415 -11.47 -15.24 3.18
N GLY A 416 -12.54 -14.55 2.80
CA GLY A 416 -13.03 -13.35 3.51
C GLY A 416 -13.78 -13.65 4.79
N LEU A 417 -14.02 -12.62 5.60
CA LEU A 417 -14.77 -12.71 6.85
C LEU A 417 -16.22 -13.15 6.61
N ILE A 418 -16.77 -13.98 7.49
CA ILE A 418 -18.19 -14.38 7.41
C ILE A 418 -19.08 -13.14 7.46
N VAL A 419 -19.98 -13.02 6.48
CA VAL A 419 -20.90 -11.87 6.35
C VAL A 419 -22.23 -12.11 7.07
N GLU A 420 -22.67 -13.38 7.19
CA GLU A 420 -23.85 -13.75 7.97
C GLU A 420 -23.61 -15.04 8.79
N PRO A 421 -23.92 -15.05 10.09
CA PRO A 421 -24.48 -13.93 10.85
C PRO A 421 -23.46 -12.81 11.07
N LYS A 422 -23.90 -11.56 10.92
CA LYS A 422 -23.07 -10.39 11.23
C LYS A 422 -22.66 -10.41 12.70
N ASP A 423 -21.45 -9.93 12.98
CA ASP A 423 -20.90 -9.81 14.35
C ASP A 423 -20.95 -11.15 15.12
N ASN A 424 -20.67 -12.26 14.42
CA ASN A 424 -20.78 -13.62 14.95
C ASN A 424 -22.11 -13.90 15.69
N GLY A 425 -23.22 -13.28 15.25
CA GLY A 425 -24.53 -13.40 15.91
C GLY A 425 -24.59 -12.79 17.32
N GLY A 426 -23.71 -11.83 17.64
CA GLY A 426 -23.61 -11.18 18.95
C GLY A 426 -22.86 -12.00 20.01
N ARG A 427 -22.19 -13.09 19.61
CA ARG A 427 -21.35 -13.89 20.53
C ARG A 427 -20.10 -13.08 20.94
N PRO A 428 -19.57 -13.31 22.16
CA PRO A 428 -18.38 -12.60 22.60
C PRO A 428 -17.18 -12.97 21.71
N LYS A 429 -16.28 -12.00 21.53
CA LYS A 429 -15.15 -12.11 20.61
C LYS A 429 -14.15 -13.18 21.07
N LEU A 430 -13.85 -14.13 20.18
CA LEU A 430 -12.81 -15.13 20.41
C LEU A 430 -11.47 -14.61 19.88
N VAL A 431 -10.46 -14.63 20.74
CA VAL A 431 -9.09 -14.23 20.41
C VAL A 431 -8.14 -15.41 20.58
N ILE A 432 -7.25 -15.58 19.61
CA ILE A 432 -6.08 -16.45 19.69
C ILE A 432 -4.91 -15.55 20.11
N PRO A 433 -4.24 -15.82 21.24
CA PRO A 433 -3.13 -14.99 21.69
C PRO A 433 -1.90 -15.18 20.80
N ALA A 434 -1.00 -14.20 20.85
CA ALA A 434 0.31 -14.33 20.23
C ALA A 434 1.09 -15.52 20.82
N ALA A 435 1.78 -16.23 19.95
CA ALA A 435 2.64 -17.34 20.35
C ALA A 435 4.05 -16.85 20.65
N LYS A 436 4.78 -17.55 21.52
CA LYS A 436 6.21 -17.29 21.70
C LYS A 436 6.92 -17.48 20.35
N PRO A 437 7.77 -16.53 19.91
CA PRO A 437 8.54 -16.68 18.68
C PRO A 437 9.40 -17.94 18.67
N HIS A 438 9.48 -18.57 17.50
CA HIS A 438 10.27 -19.76 17.23
C HIS A 438 11.62 -19.37 16.62
N GLU A 439 12.70 -19.88 17.18
CA GLU A 439 14.08 -19.59 16.73
C GLU A 439 14.56 -20.61 15.69
N LEU A 440 15.18 -20.09 14.63
CA LEU A 440 15.82 -20.88 13.58
C LEU A 440 17.27 -20.44 13.39
N ARG A 441 18.12 -21.38 12.97
CA ARG A 441 19.47 -21.10 12.53
C ARG A 441 19.67 -21.52 11.07
N VAL A 442 20.29 -20.65 10.28
CA VAL A 442 20.70 -20.95 8.90
C VAL A 442 21.90 -21.89 8.92
N VAL A 443 21.81 -23.00 8.20
CA VAL A 443 22.88 -24.00 8.04
C VAL A 443 23.17 -24.26 6.55
N GLU A 444 24.26 -24.98 6.26
CA GLU A 444 24.72 -25.29 4.89
C GLU A 444 23.72 -26.10 4.04
#